data_AF-A0A2E3XF22-F1
#
_entry.id   AF-A0A2E3XF22-F1
#
_cell.length_a   1.000
_cell.length_b   1.000
_cell.length_c   1.000
_cell.angle_alpha   90.00
_cell.angle_beta   90.00
_cell.angle_gamma   90.00
#
_symmetry.space_group_name_H-M   'P 1'
#
loop_
_entity.id
_entity.type
_entity.pdbx_description
1 polymer ?
#
loop_
_entity_poly.entity_id
_entity_poly.type
_entity_poly.pdbx_seq_one_letter_code
_entity_poly.pdbx_strand_id
1 'polypeptide(L)'
;MNKNTSTITLSDLVERDGITYFKLNNFPFSGSVKGNQVGTYNRGLKEGLWAYYYKMMGQIERKGTYSKGFRQGIWKTYFKNGQLYSKGTYSDGKKQGLWEYFHKNGKRCRKATYIDNAEEGICEYFDKNGRLEYKEMYKDGMKIPD
;
A
#
# COMPACT_ATOMS: atom_id res chain seq x y z
N MET A 1 -2.19 -34.57 -22.50
CA MET A 1 -1.48 -33.64 -21.59
C MET A 1 -2.53 -32.78 -20.89
N ASN A 2 -2.92 -33.13 -19.67
CA ASN A 2 -4.02 -32.47 -18.95
C ASN A 2 -3.58 -31.08 -18.48
N LYS A 3 -4.08 -30.04 -19.17
CA LYS A 3 -4.08 -28.66 -18.67
C LYS A 3 -5.18 -28.50 -17.63
N ASN A 4 -4.99 -29.04 -16.43
CA ASN A 4 -5.73 -28.59 -15.26
C ASN A 4 -5.06 -27.31 -14.76
N THR A 5 -5.33 -26.18 -15.42
CA THR A 5 -5.03 -24.86 -14.86
C THR A 5 -6.03 -24.57 -13.76
N SER A 6 -5.89 -25.27 -12.64
CA SER A 6 -6.54 -24.88 -11.38
C SER A 6 -6.02 -23.49 -11.05
N THR A 7 -6.88 -22.47 -11.19
CA THR A 7 -6.55 -21.09 -10.84
C THR A 7 -6.06 -21.07 -9.40
N ILE A 8 -4.77 -20.83 -9.20
CA ILE A 8 -4.16 -20.76 -7.88
C ILE A 8 -4.77 -19.56 -7.16
N THR A 9 -5.42 -19.83 -6.05
CA THR A 9 -6.06 -18.82 -5.22
C THR A 9 -5.18 -18.50 -4.01
N LEU A 10 -5.43 -17.36 -3.35
CA LEU A 10 -4.75 -17.04 -2.10
C LEU A 10 -5.00 -18.08 -0.99
N SER A 11 -6.08 -18.85 -1.07
CA SER A 11 -6.34 -19.96 -0.14
C SER A 11 -5.33 -21.11 -0.27
N ASP A 12 -4.66 -21.24 -1.41
CA ASP A 12 -3.65 -22.29 -1.66
C ASP A 12 -2.25 -21.89 -1.16
N LEU A 13 -2.11 -20.64 -0.69
CA LEU A 13 -0.84 -20.05 -0.29
C LEU A 13 -0.78 -19.80 1.22
N VAL A 14 0.43 -19.87 1.78
CA VAL A 14 0.71 -19.53 3.18
C VAL A 14 1.97 -18.66 3.25
N GLU A 15 1.92 -17.58 4.04
CA GLU A 15 3.09 -16.73 4.29
C GLU A 15 3.79 -17.22 5.56
N ARG A 16 5.11 -17.35 5.51
CA ARG A 16 5.99 -17.65 6.65
C ARG A 16 7.26 -16.82 6.50
N ASP A 17 7.59 -16.05 7.53
CA ASP A 17 8.79 -15.18 7.56
C ASP A 17 8.92 -14.25 6.33
N GLY A 18 7.78 -13.72 5.86
CA GLY A 18 7.72 -12.83 4.70
C GLY A 18 7.85 -13.52 3.34
N ILE A 19 8.00 -14.84 3.31
CA ILE A 19 8.01 -15.66 2.09
C ILE A 19 6.66 -16.35 1.93
N THR A 20 6.08 -16.26 0.74
CA THR A 20 4.83 -16.95 0.39
C THR A 20 5.13 -18.32 -0.22
N TYR A 21 4.52 -19.37 0.32
CA TYR A 21 4.71 -20.77 -0.09
C TYR A 21 3.40 -21.36 -0.61
N PHE A 22 3.51 -22.35 -1.49
CA PHE A 22 2.42 -23.27 -1.78
C PHE A 22 2.16 -24.18 -0.59
N LYS A 23 0.93 -24.22 -0.08
CA LYS A 23 0.61 -25.06 1.09
C LYS A 23 0.89 -26.55 0.86
N LEU A 24 0.63 -27.03 -0.35
CA LEU A 24 0.71 -28.46 -0.68
C LEU A 24 2.13 -29.03 -0.58
N ASN A 25 3.13 -28.27 -1.01
CA ASN A 25 4.49 -28.77 -1.17
C ASN A 25 5.55 -27.89 -0.51
N ASN A 26 5.14 -26.81 0.17
CA ASN A 26 6.01 -25.88 0.88
C ASN A 26 7.13 -25.28 0.03
N PHE A 27 6.96 -25.21 -1.30
CA PHE A 27 7.90 -24.49 -2.17
C PHE A 27 7.51 -23.00 -2.25
N PRO A 28 8.49 -22.07 -2.26
CA PRO A 28 8.24 -20.65 -2.47
C PRO A 28 7.45 -20.42 -3.76
N PHE A 29 6.32 -19.74 -3.65
CA PHE A 29 5.41 -19.55 -4.77
C PHE A 29 5.97 -18.57 -5.80
N SER A 30 5.92 -18.95 -7.07
CA SER A 30 6.20 -18.05 -8.19
C SER A 30 5.04 -18.10 -9.17
N GLY A 31 4.47 -16.94 -9.49
CA GLY A 31 3.30 -16.84 -10.35
C GLY A 31 2.35 -15.73 -9.94
N SER A 32 1.26 -15.59 -10.70
CA SER A 32 0.26 -14.56 -10.46
C SER A 32 -0.87 -15.04 -9.56
N VAL A 33 -1.38 -14.15 -8.72
CA VAL A 33 -2.62 -14.35 -7.96
C VAL A 33 -3.71 -13.43 -8.49
N LYS A 34 -4.96 -13.90 -8.43
CA LYS A 34 -6.16 -13.12 -8.79
C LYS A 34 -7.26 -13.35 -7.75
N GLY A 35 -7.95 -12.28 -7.37
CA GLY A 35 -9.01 -12.27 -6.36
C GLY A 35 -9.09 -10.90 -5.69
N ASN A 36 -9.23 -10.86 -4.36
CA ASN A 36 -9.15 -9.61 -3.60
C ASN A 36 -7.75 -8.96 -3.62
N GLN A 37 -6.75 -9.66 -4.17
CA GLN A 37 -5.45 -9.12 -4.50
C GLN A 37 -5.06 -9.64 -5.88
N VAL A 38 -4.42 -8.78 -6.66
CA VAL A 38 -3.90 -9.10 -7.99
C VAL A 38 -2.44 -8.64 -8.03
N GLY A 39 -1.56 -9.55 -8.43
CA GLY A 39 -0.14 -9.29 -8.54
C GLY A 39 0.64 -10.57 -8.77
N THR A 40 1.97 -10.45 -8.79
CA THR A 40 2.87 -11.57 -9.05
C THR A 40 3.82 -11.79 -7.87
N TYR A 41 4.09 -13.06 -7.59
CA TYR A 41 5.17 -13.50 -6.72
C TYR A 41 6.34 -14.03 -7.54
N ASN A 42 7.55 -13.77 -7.06
CA ASN A 42 8.79 -14.37 -7.53
C ASN A 42 9.52 -14.98 -6.32
N ARG A 43 9.68 -16.30 -6.29
CA ARG A 43 10.28 -17.05 -5.18
C ARG A 43 9.68 -16.68 -3.81
N GLY A 44 8.35 -16.56 -3.77
CA GLY A 44 7.57 -16.24 -2.58
C GLY A 44 7.53 -14.75 -2.21
N LEU A 45 8.24 -13.89 -2.93
CA LEU A 45 8.27 -12.44 -2.70
C LEU A 45 7.38 -11.71 -3.69
N LYS A 46 6.64 -10.69 -3.22
CA LYS A 46 5.84 -9.83 -4.11
C LYS A 46 6.75 -9.05 -5.06
N GLU A 47 6.37 -9.03 -6.34
CA GLU A 47 7.12 -8.36 -7.41
C GLU A 47 6.17 -7.63 -8.35
N GLY A 48 6.61 -6.47 -8.85
CA GLY A 48 5.89 -5.69 -9.85
C GLY A 48 4.62 -5.02 -9.31
N LEU A 49 3.67 -4.76 -10.20
CA LEU A 49 2.43 -4.08 -9.86
C LEU A 49 1.50 -4.97 -9.03
N TRP A 50 0.97 -4.38 -7.96
CA TRP A 50 0.01 -5.00 -7.08
C TRP A 50 -1.21 -4.11 -6.86
N ALA A 51 -2.38 -4.74 -6.87
CA ALA A 51 -3.65 -4.12 -6.54
C ALA A 51 -4.39 -4.95 -5.49
N TYR A 52 -5.04 -4.26 -4.56
CA TYR A 52 -5.85 -4.82 -3.48
C TYR A 52 -7.25 -4.27 -3.63
N TYR A 53 -8.26 -5.10 -3.36
CA TYR A 53 -9.65 -4.78 -3.60
C TYR A 53 -10.50 -5.00 -2.35
N TYR A 54 -11.48 -4.12 -2.14
CA TYR A 54 -12.49 -4.27 -1.10
C TYR A 54 -13.38 -5.49 -1.37
N LYS A 55 -13.45 -6.42 -0.40
CA LYS A 55 -14.16 -7.72 -0.52
C LYS A 55 -15.61 -7.63 -1.01
N MET A 56 -16.34 -6.58 -0.63
CA MET A 56 -17.78 -6.47 -0.89
C MET A 56 -18.14 -5.89 -2.27
N MET A 57 -17.21 -5.21 -2.96
CA MET A 57 -17.57 -4.45 -4.17
C MET A 57 -16.55 -4.54 -5.31
N GLY A 58 -15.43 -5.24 -5.11
CA GLY A 58 -14.37 -5.32 -6.13
C GLY A 58 -13.72 -3.97 -6.47
N GLN A 59 -14.01 -2.94 -5.69
CA GLN A 59 -13.38 -1.62 -5.85
C GLN A 59 -11.94 -1.66 -5.34
N ILE A 60 -11.05 -0.94 -6.00
CA ILE A 60 -9.67 -0.87 -5.60
C ILE A 60 -9.54 -0.19 -4.23
N GLU A 61 -8.88 -0.86 -3.30
CA GLU A 61 -8.53 -0.33 -1.99
C GLU A 61 -7.18 0.37 -2.06
N ARG A 62 -6.20 -0.26 -2.69
CA ARG A 62 -4.86 0.31 -2.85
C ARG A 62 -4.09 -0.36 -3.96
N LYS A 63 -3.11 0.37 -4.51
CA LYS A 63 -2.16 -0.17 -5.48
C LYS A 63 -0.81 0.51 -5.40
N GLY A 64 0.19 -0.18 -5.91
CA GLY A 64 1.55 0.30 -6.11
C GLY A 64 2.44 -0.83 -6.57
N THR A 65 3.75 -0.62 -6.48
CA THR A 65 4.74 -1.59 -6.91
C THR A 65 5.39 -2.26 -5.70
N TYR A 66 5.72 -3.54 -5.85
CA TYR A 66 6.67 -4.24 -4.98
C TYR A 66 7.95 -4.56 -5.75
N SER A 67 9.08 -4.58 -5.04
CA SER A 67 10.30 -5.21 -5.50
C SER A 67 10.88 -6.03 -4.34
N LYS A 68 11.17 -7.31 -4.60
CA LYS A 68 11.72 -8.25 -3.61
C LYS A 68 10.90 -8.28 -2.31
N GLY A 69 9.58 -8.19 -2.41
CA GLY A 69 8.68 -8.22 -1.25
C GLY A 69 8.45 -6.88 -0.57
N PHE A 70 9.21 -5.83 -0.90
CA PHE A 70 9.08 -4.50 -0.30
C PHE A 70 8.31 -3.54 -1.20
N ARG A 71 7.50 -2.66 -0.61
CA ARG A 71 6.81 -1.61 -1.38
C ARG A 71 7.82 -0.64 -1.96
N GLN A 72 7.63 -0.28 -3.22
CA GLN A 72 8.47 0.67 -3.95
C GLN A 72 7.62 1.67 -4.72
N GLY A 73 8.16 2.87 -4.89
CA GLY A 73 7.59 3.92 -5.71
C GLY A 73 6.25 4.42 -5.17
N ILE A 74 5.44 4.99 -6.07
CA ILE A 74 4.18 5.63 -5.71
C ILE A 74 3.13 4.57 -5.34
N TRP A 75 2.57 4.72 -4.15
CA TRP A 75 1.41 3.99 -3.69
C TRP A 75 0.21 4.91 -3.58
N LYS A 76 -0.96 4.36 -3.92
CA LYS A 76 -2.26 5.03 -3.80
C LYS A 76 -3.20 4.15 -3.00
N THR A 77 -3.92 4.75 -2.07
CA THR A 77 -5.01 4.13 -1.31
C THR A 77 -6.28 4.91 -1.59
N TYR A 78 -7.40 4.23 -1.63
CA TYR A 78 -8.70 4.76 -2.03
C TYR A 78 -9.75 4.43 -0.99
N PHE A 79 -10.72 5.32 -0.82
CA PHE A 79 -11.95 5.05 -0.06
C PHE A 79 -12.84 4.05 -0.78
N LYS A 80 -13.83 3.49 -0.06
CA LYS A 80 -14.89 2.61 -0.62
C LYS A 80 -15.81 3.27 -1.66
N ASN A 81 -15.68 4.58 -1.89
CA ASN A 81 -16.38 5.29 -2.97
C ASN A 81 -15.46 5.52 -4.19
N GLY A 82 -14.27 4.91 -4.22
CA GLY A 82 -13.28 5.05 -5.29
C GLY A 82 -12.45 6.32 -5.25
N GLN A 83 -12.74 7.28 -4.35
CA GLN A 83 -11.94 8.50 -4.24
C GLN A 83 -10.59 8.22 -3.59
N LEU A 84 -9.58 8.99 -3.98
CA LEU A 84 -8.23 8.87 -3.41
C LEU A 84 -8.27 9.23 -1.92
N TYR A 85 -7.75 8.35 -1.08
CA TYR A 85 -7.56 8.58 0.36
C TYR A 85 -6.14 9.07 0.64
N SER A 86 -5.14 8.43 0.05
CA SER A 86 -3.74 8.81 0.25
C SER A 86 -2.88 8.50 -0.96
N LYS A 87 -1.83 9.27 -1.17
CA LYS A 87 -0.74 8.92 -2.08
C LYS A 87 0.61 9.35 -1.49
N GLY A 88 1.63 8.59 -1.79
CA GLY A 88 3.00 8.90 -1.42
C GLY A 88 3.96 7.82 -1.91
N THR A 89 5.24 8.04 -1.69
CA THR A 89 6.28 7.12 -2.16
C THR A 89 6.70 6.18 -1.03
N TYR A 90 6.90 4.91 -1.37
CA TYR A 90 7.66 3.98 -0.56
C TYR A 90 9.05 3.76 -1.15
N SER A 91 10.04 3.63 -0.28
CA SER A 91 11.38 3.10 -0.58
C SER A 91 11.65 1.96 0.38
N ASP A 92 11.93 0.76 -0.13
CA ASP A 92 12.21 -0.44 0.67
C ASP A 92 11.19 -0.72 1.77
N GLY A 93 9.90 -0.53 1.43
CA GLY A 93 8.80 -0.76 2.35
C GLY A 93 8.54 0.37 3.34
N LYS A 94 9.36 1.42 3.36
CA LYS A 94 9.21 2.59 4.23
C LYS A 94 8.67 3.80 3.48
N LYS A 95 7.81 4.60 4.11
CA LYS A 95 7.32 5.87 3.55
C LYS A 95 8.49 6.83 3.40
N GLN A 96 8.60 7.44 2.23
CA GLN A 96 9.63 8.43 1.92
C GLN A 96 9.02 9.65 1.22
N GLY A 97 9.54 10.83 1.56
CA GLY A 97 9.19 12.10 0.95
C GLY A 97 7.75 12.51 1.24
N LEU A 98 7.15 13.23 0.28
CA LEU A 98 5.83 13.81 0.43
C LEU A 98 4.71 12.75 0.41
N TRP A 99 3.87 12.82 1.43
CA TRP A 99 2.62 12.09 1.54
C TRP A 99 1.45 13.06 1.62
N GLU A 100 0.43 12.79 0.80
CA GLU A 100 -0.80 13.56 0.76
C GLU A 100 -1.98 12.66 1.13
N TYR A 101 -2.85 13.19 1.98
CA TYR A 101 -4.07 12.53 2.42
C TYR A 101 -5.28 13.42 2.10
N PHE A 102 -6.42 12.79 1.83
CA PHE A 102 -7.60 13.44 1.31
C PHE A 102 -8.85 13.03 2.09
N HIS A 103 -9.79 13.96 2.20
CA HIS A 103 -11.15 13.72 2.65
C HIS A 103 -11.96 12.94 1.60
N LYS A 104 -13.10 12.37 2.01
CA LYS A 104 -14.05 11.67 1.11
C LYS A 104 -14.75 12.56 0.07
N ASN A 105 -14.42 13.85 0.03
CA ASN A 105 -14.86 14.79 -1.00
C ASN A 105 -13.72 15.17 -1.97
N GLY A 106 -12.57 14.50 -1.87
CA GLY A 106 -11.39 14.72 -2.70
C GLY A 106 -10.51 15.89 -2.28
N LYS A 107 -10.91 16.70 -1.29
CA LYS A 107 -10.10 17.81 -0.79
C LYS A 107 -8.99 17.28 0.12
N ARG A 108 -7.80 17.90 0.06
CA ARG A 108 -6.67 17.52 0.91
C ARG A 108 -7.05 17.70 2.38
N CYS A 109 -6.74 16.72 3.21
CA CYS A 109 -6.92 16.78 4.66
C CYS A 109 -5.58 16.89 5.40
N ARG A 110 -4.50 16.36 4.82
CA ARG A 110 -3.18 16.38 5.43
C ARG A 110 -2.06 16.32 4.39
N LYS A 111 -0.96 17.01 4.68
CA LYS A 111 0.30 16.95 3.96
C LYS A 111 1.42 16.70 4.97
N ALA A 112 2.24 15.68 4.77
CA ALA A 112 3.35 15.34 5.65
C ALA A 112 4.54 14.84 4.83
N THR A 113 5.75 15.14 5.27
CA THR A 113 6.98 14.55 4.72
C THR A 113 7.44 13.43 5.63
N TYR A 114 7.89 12.33 5.04
CA TYR A 114 8.41 11.18 5.77
C TYR A 114 9.86 10.88 5.39
N ILE A 115 10.65 10.48 6.39
CA ILE A 115 11.95 9.83 6.22
C ILE A 115 11.86 8.50 6.93
N ASP A 116 11.98 7.38 6.21
CA ASP A 116 11.99 6.05 6.81
C ASP A 116 10.78 5.73 7.72
N ASN A 117 9.57 6.14 7.30
CA ASN A 117 8.30 6.12 8.08
C ASN A 117 8.16 7.14 9.21
N ALA A 118 9.21 7.87 9.58
CA ALA A 118 9.14 8.93 10.56
C ALA A 118 8.68 10.24 9.90
N GLU A 119 7.76 10.96 10.54
CA GLU A 119 7.35 12.30 10.08
C GLU A 119 8.47 13.29 10.33
N GLU A 120 8.74 14.13 9.32
CA GLU A 120 9.85 15.07 9.33
C GLU A 120 9.39 16.43 8.81
N GLY A 121 9.71 17.48 9.56
CA GLY A 121 9.39 18.85 9.23
C GLY A 121 7.92 19.21 9.44
N ILE A 122 7.45 20.20 8.68
CA ILE A 122 6.10 20.76 8.85
C ILE A 122 5.05 19.82 8.25
N CYS A 123 4.13 19.39 9.10
CA CYS A 123 2.88 18.73 8.72
C CYS A 123 1.76 19.78 8.68
N GLU A 124 0.97 19.77 7.60
CA GLU A 124 -0.15 20.69 7.39
C GLU A 124 -1.47 19.93 7.45
N TYR A 125 -2.44 20.45 8.19
CA TYR A 125 -3.77 19.86 8.36
C TYR A 125 -4.85 20.80 7.83
N PHE A 126 -5.84 20.23 7.14
CA PHE A 126 -6.83 20.97 6.38
C PHE A 126 -8.26 20.50 6.68
N ASP A 127 -9.17 21.46 6.76
CA ASP A 127 -10.59 21.21 7.01
C ASP A 127 -11.27 20.50 5.82
N LYS A 128 -12.54 20.14 5.99
CA LYS A 128 -13.36 19.55 4.91
C LYS A 128 -13.51 20.46 3.68
N ASN A 129 -13.22 21.75 3.80
CA ASN A 129 -13.28 22.72 2.70
C ASN A 129 -11.91 22.92 2.01
N GLY A 130 -10.84 22.31 2.52
CA GLY A 130 -9.48 22.44 2.02
C GLY A 130 -8.73 23.65 2.57
N ARG A 131 -9.25 24.30 3.61
CA ARG A 131 -8.61 25.42 4.30
C ARG A 131 -7.64 24.88 5.34
N LEU A 132 -6.44 25.47 5.40
CA LEU A 132 -5.45 25.12 6.42
C LEU A 132 -6.02 25.44 7.81
N GLU A 133 -6.08 24.45 8.70
CA GLU A 133 -6.52 24.62 10.08
C GLU A 133 -5.34 24.91 11.00
N TYR A 134 -4.30 24.09 10.92
CA TYR A 134 -3.09 24.24 11.73
C TYR A 134 -1.90 23.52 11.08
N LYS A 135 -0.71 23.83 11.60
CA LYS A 135 0.54 23.18 11.26
C LYS A 135 1.17 22.61 12.53
N GLU A 136 1.94 21.55 12.36
CA GLU A 136 2.73 20.95 13.43
C GLU A 136 4.13 20.69 12.90
N MET A 137 5.15 20.90 13.72
CA MET A 137 6.52 20.54 13.40
C MET A 137 6.82 19.14 13.93
N TYR A 138 7.48 18.31 13.14
CA TYR A 138 7.92 16.98 13.53
C TYR A 138 9.41 16.78 13.30
N LYS A 139 10.05 16.00 14.18
CA LYS A 139 11.41 15.50 14.00
C LYS A 139 11.44 14.04 14.42
N ASP A 140 11.94 13.17 13.55
CA ASP A 140 12.05 11.73 13.81
C ASP A 140 10.71 11.11 14.29
N GLY A 141 9.60 11.59 13.73
CA GLY A 141 8.25 11.13 14.05
C GLY A 141 7.66 11.68 15.34
N MET A 142 8.39 12.53 16.07
CA MET A 142 7.91 13.18 17.29
C MET A 142 7.47 14.61 16.99
N LYS A 143 6.27 14.97 17.47
CA LYS A 143 5.77 16.35 17.41
C LYS A 143 6.66 17.23 18.29
N ILE A 144 7.17 18.32 17.72
CA ILE A 144 7.85 19.38 18.46
C ILE A 144 6.77 20.35 18.94
N PRO A 145 6.62 20.54 20.27
CA PRO A 145 5.77 21.61 20.81
C PRO A 145 6.28 22.98 20.40
N ASP A 146 5.37 23.94 20.26
CA ASP A 146 5.70 25.35 20.03
C ASP A 146 6.44 25.98 21.23
#